data_AF-A0A815E5R7-F1
#
_entry.id   AF-A0A815E5R7-F1
#
_cell.length_a   1.000
_cell.length_b   1.000
_cell.length_c   1.000
_cell.angle_alpha   90.00
_cell.angle_beta   90.00
_cell.angle_gamma   90.00
#
_symmetry.space_group_name_H-M   'P 1'
#
loop_
_entity.id
_entity.type
_entity.pdbx_description
1 polymer ?
#
loop_
_entity_poly.entity_id
_entity_poly.type
_entity_poly.pdbx_seq_one_letter_code
_entity_poly.pdbx_strand_id
1 'polypeptide(L)'
;MWLWTWFLNTCLSIYRYFLIKYKGHKFDHEAKISIEQKTNRQTLFNILKQNHNTKFLIDQRKKSQIDQNENIDSVEKFKKLFPKFTEYSDYKSYVDEIRNDGHTKDILSVGFPIALTNTSGTSGDPKNYPVYSLDINEPYNIAYMMTKTVPSNLFNGCKCVSLNSLSYETYTTKDKLKTYDVSAITTIAAREKQNVETILKFNQDIVPSIIFYEIKQQNDMFLFILIWTLQCKDLEVLSSTFVMALIHFLTFMEEKFDFICKHIELGTIPVDESLSVPLSVDVRLALQSAQYRLPPNPNRAEELRKIVSENVQVLDSLN
;
A
#
# COMPACT_ATOMS: atom_id res chain seq x y z
N MET A 1 4.35 26.70 1.86
CA MET A 1 5.22 26.78 3.06
C MET A 1 4.65 25.99 4.26
N TRP A 2 3.33 25.91 4.44
CA TRP A 2 2.67 25.17 5.53
C TRP A 2 2.75 23.62 5.44
N LEU A 3 2.96 23.07 4.25
CA LEU A 3 3.09 21.62 4.00
C LEU A 3 4.39 21.00 4.52
N TRP A 4 5.50 21.76 4.51
CA TRP A 4 6.74 21.34 5.16
C TRP A 4 6.60 21.34 6.67
N THR A 5 5.86 22.30 7.22
CA THR A 5 5.57 22.38 8.65
C THR A 5 4.73 21.20 9.14
N TRP A 6 3.76 20.71 8.36
CA TRP A 6 2.95 19.54 8.72
C TRP A 6 3.74 18.23 8.61
N PHE A 7 4.50 18.01 7.54
CA PHE A 7 5.36 16.82 7.40
C PHE A 7 6.46 16.79 8.48
N LEU A 8 7.12 17.93 8.75
CA LEU A 8 8.02 18.03 9.89
C LEU A 8 7.30 17.81 11.21
N ASN A 9 6.07 18.32 11.41
CA ASN A 9 5.32 18.10 12.64
C ASN A 9 4.93 16.64 12.83
N THR A 10 4.60 15.89 11.78
CA THR A 10 4.28 14.46 11.88
C THR A 10 5.55 13.64 12.16
N CYS A 11 6.65 13.90 11.45
CA CYS A 11 7.95 13.29 11.75
C CYS A 11 8.48 13.68 13.14
N LEU A 12 8.29 14.93 13.57
CA LEU A 12 8.61 15.42 14.91
C LEU A 12 7.68 14.85 15.97
N SER A 13 6.42 14.54 15.65
CA SER A 13 5.48 13.90 16.58
C SER A 13 5.83 12.43 16.79
N ILE A 14 6.22 11.73 15.72
CA ILE A 14 6.78 10.38 15.79
C ILE A 14 8.11 10.39 16.57
N TYR A 15 9.01 11.32 16.24
CA TYR A 15 10.29 11.48 16.95
C TYR A 15 10.09 11.89 18.41
N ARG A 16 9.16 12.79 18.74
CA ARG A 16 8.80 13.18 20.11
C ARG A 16 8.14 12.03 20.86
N TYR A 17 7.30 11.22 20.21
CA TYR A 17 6.76 10.00 20.81
C TYR A 17 7.89 9.00 21.14
N PHE A 18 8.87 8.82 20.26
CA PHE A 18 10.09 8.06 20.56
C PHE A 18 10.88 8.70 21.70
N LEU A 19 11.10 10.01 21.72
CA LEU A 19 11.81 10.69 22.80
C LEU A 19 11.07 10.55 24.14
N ILE A 20 9.74 10.71 24.16
CA ILE A 20 8.92 10.65 25.38
C ILE A 20 8.82 9.21 25.90
N LYS A 21 8.66 8.21 25.02
CA LYS A 21 8.58 6.80 25.42
C LYS A 21 9.92 6.24 25.89
N TYR A 22 11.04 6.81 25.44
CA TYR A 22 12.39 6.40 25.82
C TYR A 22 13.11 7.44 26.73
N LYS A 23 12.37 8.38 27.33
CA LYS A 23 12.90 9.35 28.32
C LYS A 23 13.40 8.59 29.56
N GLY A 24 14.67 8.21 29.52
CA GLY A 24 15.35 7.44 30.56
C GLY A 24 16.42 6.49 30.04
N HIS A 25 16.33 6.08 28.76
CA HIS A 25 17.42 5.36 28.11
C HIS A 25 18.43 6.38 27.56
N LYS A 26 19.64 6.40 28.12
CA LYS A 26 20.80 6.96 27.41
C LYS A 26 20.85 6.28 26.05
N PHE A 27 20.59 7.05 24.99
CA PHE A 27 20.73 6.59 23.61
C PHE A 27 22.23 6.41 23.35
N ASP A 28 22.73 5.19 23.54
CA ASP A 28 24.08 4.82 23.13
C ASP A 28 24.11 4.71 21.60
N HIS A 29 24.40 5.83 20.95
CA HIS A 29 24.46 5.94 19.50
C HIS A 29 25.50 5.00 18.89
N GLU A 30 26.64 4.80 19.57
CA GLU A 30 27.74 3.98 19.06
C GLU A 30 27.39 2.49 19.10
N ALA A 31 26.76 2.03 20.20
CA ALA A 31 26.26 0.66 20.28
C ALA A 31 25.19 0.35 19.22
N LYS A 32 24.28 1.30 18.93
CA LYS A 32 23.29 1.14 17.85
C LYS A 32 23.92 1.11 16.46
N ILE A 33 24.84 2.00 16.15
CA ILE A 33 25.56 2.01 14.86
C ILE A 33 26.29 0.68 14.65
N SER A 34 26.92 0.14 15.70
CA SER A 34 27.59 -1.17 15.65
C SER A 34 26.62 -2.33 15.36
N ILE A 35 25.46 -2.34 16.02
CA ILE A 35 24.40 -3.35 15.81
C ILE A 35 23.81 -3.23 14.40
N GLU A 36 23.55 -2.02 13.92
CA GLU A 36 23.03 -1.76 12.58
C GLU A 36 24.01 -2.22 11.50
N GLN A 37 25.31 -1.90 11.64
CA GLN A 37 26.34 -2.34 10.71
C GLN A 37 26.49 -3.87 10.67
N LYS A 38 26.45 -4.51 11.85
CA LYS A 38 26.49 -5.98 11.95
C LYS A 38 25.26 -6.60 11.28
N THR A 39 24.08 -6.04 11.52
CA THR A 39 22.81 -6.51 10.95
C THR A 39 22.82 -6.37 9.43
N ASN A 40 23.23 -5.21 8.91
CA ASN A 40 23.30 -4.95 7.46
C ASN A 40 24.26 -5.91 6.75
N ARG A 41 25.43 -6.17 7.34
CA ARG A 41 26.39 -7.16 6.79
C ARG A 41 25.81 -8.57 6.78
N GLN A 42 25.17 -8.98 7.87
CA GLN A 42 24.55 -10.30 7.95
C GLN A 42 23.44 -10.44 6.91
N THR A 43 22.58 -9.43 6.74
CA THR A 43 21.53 -9.41 5.73
C THR A 43 22.10 -9.53 4.33
N LEU A 44 23.14 -8.75 3.99
CA LEU A 44 23.81 -8.83 2.69
C LEU A 44 24.30 -10.25 2.38
N PHE A 45 25.06 -10.87 3.29
CA PHE A 45 25.62 -12.20 3.05
C PHE A 45 24.54 -13.29 3.05
N ASN A 46 23.46 -13.12 3.81
CA ASN A 46 22.30 -14.01 3.72
C ASN A 46 21.64 -13.94 2.35
N ILE A 47 21.44 -12.73 1.80
CA ILE A 47 20.87 -12.53 0.46
C ILE A 47 21.76 -13.19 -0.60
N LEU A 48 23.08 -12.98 -0.55
CA LEU A 48 24.02 -13.58 -1.51
C LEU A 48 24.05 -15.10 -1.41
N LYS A 49 24.03 -15.65 -0.19
CA LYS A 49 24.00 -17.08 0.06
C LYS A 49 22.68 -17.71 -0.42
N GLN A 50 21.55 -17.08 -0.12
CA GLN A 50 20.24 -17.55 -0.56
C GLN A 50 20.16 -17.59 -2.08
N ASN A 51 20.65 -16.54 -2.75
CA ASN A 51 20.52 -16.36 -4.18
C ASN A 51 21.70 -16.91 -5.00
N HIS A 52 22.65 -17.65 -4.40
CA HIS A 52 23.91 -18.03 -5.07
C HIS A 52 23.75 -18.77 -6.41
N ASN A 53 22.63 -19.46 -6.61
CA ASN A 53 22.31 -20.21 -7.84
C ASN A 53 21.35 -19.46 -8.78
N THR A 54 21.02 -18.20 -8.51
CA THR A 54 20.19 -17.44 -9.45
C THR A 54 20.99 -17.12 -10.70
N LYS A 55 20.29 -17.06 -11.84
CA LYS A 55 20.89 -16.74 -13.14
C LYS A 55 21.72 -15.45 -13.07
N PHE A 56 21.18 -14.42 -12.42
CA PHE A 56 21.89 -13.15 -12.22
C PHE A 56 23.21 -13.32 -11.47
N LEU A 57 23.23 -13.99 -10.31
CA LEU A 57 24.48 -14.14 -9.54
C LEU A 57 25.49 -15.05 -10.24
N ILE A 58 25.03 -16.07 -10.97
CA ILE A 58 25.89 -16.90 -11.84
C ILE A 58 26.56 -16.02 -12.91
N ASP A 59 25.80 -15.15 -13.58
CA ASP A 59 26.33 -14.26 -14.62
C ASP A 59 27.30 -13.22 -14.05
N GLN A 60 27.02 -12.67 -12.86
CA GLN A 60 27.94 -11.73 -12.20
C GLN A 60 29.25 -12.38 -11.77
N ARG A 61 29.21 -13.63 -11.30
CA ARG A 61 30.41 -14.40 -10.97
C ARG A 61 31.26 -14.66 -12.21
N LYS A 62 30.64 -15.02 -13.34
CA LYS A 62 31.33 -15.17 -14.64
C LYS A 62 32.00 -13.87 -15.07
N LYS A 63 31.27 -12.74 -15.01
CA LYS A 63 31.81 -11.41 -15.36
C LYS A 63 32.99 -11.01 -14.47
N SER A 64 32.91 -11.33 -13.18
CA SER A 64 33.92 -10.96 -12.18
C SER A 64 35.04 -11.99 -12.01
N GLN A 65 35.01 -13.09 -12.77
CA GLN A 65 35.96 -14.21 -12.69
C GLN A 65 36.11 -14.76 -11.26
N ILE A 66 34.97 -14.92 -10.57
CA ILE A 66 34.88 -15.50 -9.24
C ILE A 66 34.32 -16.93 -9.38
N ASP A 67 34.90 -17.90 -8.69
CA ASP A 67 34.43 -19.29 -8.70
C ASP A 67 32.97 -19.37 -8.22
N GLN A 68 32.15 -20.21 -8.84
CA GLN A 68 30.74 -20.40 -8.47
C GLN A 68 30.59 -20.88 -7.02
N ASN A 69 31.54 -21.68 -6.54
CA ASN A 69 31.56 -22.23 -5.18
C ASN A 69 32.22 -21.30 -4.16
N GLU A 70 32.82 -20.19 -4.59
CA GLU A 70 33.46 -19.25 -3.66
C GLU A 70 32.41 -18.54 -2.80
N ASN A 71 32.55 -18.67 -1.48
CA ASN A 71 31.71 -17.99 -0.51
C ASN A 71 32.05 -16.49 -0.45
N ILE A 72 31.02 -15.63 -0.58
CA ILE A 72 31.13 -14.18 -0.45
C ILE A 72 30.77 -13.81 0.99
N ASP A 73 31.78 -13.74 1.84
CA ASP A 73 31.68 -13.52 3.30
C ASP A 73 32.35 -12.22 3.77
N SER A 74 32.85 -11.40 2.84
CA SER A 74 33.46 -10.11 3.13
C SER A 74 32.97 -9.02 2.18
N VAL A 75 33.08 -7.77 2.65
CA VAL A 75 32.70 -6.59 1.87
C VAL A 75 33.63 -6.42 0.66
N GLU A 76 34.90 -6.81 0.80
CA GLU A 76 35.91 -6.77 -0.25
C GLU A 76 35.54 -7.74 -1.38
N LYS A 77 35.14 -8.97 -1.04
CA LYS A 77 34.66 -9.96 -2.02
C LYS A 77 33.36 -9.51 -2.69
N PHE A 78 32.44 -8.92 -1.93
CA PHE A 78 31.22 -8.34 -2.50
C PHE A 78 31.53 -7.23 -3.50
N LYS A 79 32.45 -6.32 -3.17
CA LYS A 79 32.91 -5.25 -4.08
C LYS A 79 33.66 -5.79 -5.30
N LYS A 80 34.34 -6.94 -5.19
CA LYS A 80 34.93 -7.63 -6.35
C LYS A 80 33.85 -8.19 -7.28
N LEU A 81 32.77 -8.74 -6.71
CA LEU A 81 31.62 -9.26 -7.46
C LEU A 81 30.77 -8.14 -8.08
N PHE A 82 30.71 -6.98 -7.43
CA PHE A 82 29.99 -5.79 -7.90
C PHE A 82 30.92 -4.56 -7.87
N PRO A 83 31.84 -4.43 -8.84
CA PRO A 83 32.87 -3.38 -8.84
C PRO A 83 32.32 -1.98 -9.13
N LYS A 84 31.09 -1.88 -9.64
CA LYS A 84 30.41 -0.63 -9.97
C LYS A 84 28.99 -0.66 -9.43
N PHE A 85 28.44 0.53 -9.17
CA PHE A 85 27.00 0.68 -8.99
C PHE A 85 26.29 0.25 -10.28
N THR A 86 25.19 -0.47 -10.10
CA THR A 86 24.34 -0.94 -11.20
C THR A 86 23.10 -0.07 -11.34
N GLU A 87 22.59 0.01 -12.55
CA GLU A 87 21.35 0.71 -12.89
C GLU A 87 20.28 -0.27 -13.40
N TYR A 88 19.05 0.20 -13.57
CA TYR A 88 17.95 -0.64 -14.08
C TYR A 88 18.27 -1.33 -15.42
N SER A 89 19.05 -0.67 -16.27
CA SER A 89 19.53 -1.22 -17.56
C SER A 89 20.32 -2.52 -17.40
N ASP A 90 21.07 -2.68 -16.30
CA ASP A 90 21.84 -3.91 -16.00
C ASP A 90 20.93 -5.10 -15.68
N TYR A 91 19.69 -4.82 -15.25
CA TYR A 91 18.69 -5.83 -14.86
C TYR A 91 17.62 -6.04 -15.93
N LYS A 92 17.47 -5.11 -16.88
CA LYS A 92 16.35 -5.05 -17.81
C LYS A 92 16.13 -6.36 -18.57
N SER A 93 17.18 -7.02 -19.05
CA SER A 93 17.05 -8.28 -19.79
C SER A 93 16.46 -9.41 -18.93
N TYR A 94 16.85 -9.47 -17.65
CA TYR A 94 16.31 -10.44 -16.69
C TYR A 94 14.85 -10.14 -16.36
N VAL A 95 14.50 -8.86 -16.20
CA VAL A 95 13.12 -8.43 -15.98
C VAL A 95 12.26 -8.69 -17.22
N ASP A 96 12.76 -8.44 -18.42
CA ASP A 96 12.06 -8.74 -19.68
C ASP A 96 11.82 -10.25 -19.84
N GLU A 97 12.79 -11.08 -19.45
CA GLU A 97 12.65 -12.54 -19.43
C GLU A 97 11.53 -12.97 -18.47
N ILE A 98 11.52 -12.45 -17.24
CA ILE A 98 10.44 -12.68 -16.27
C ILE A 98 9.09 -12.23 -16.82
N ARG A 99 9.04 -11.04 -17.43
CA ARG A 99 7.82 -10.44 -17.98
C ARG A 99 7.24 -11.23 -19.15
N ASN A 100 8.09 -11.79 -20.00
CA ASN A 100 7.67 -12.51 -21.21
C ASN A 100 7.34 -13.99 -20.94
N ASP A 101 8.09 -14.64 -20.06
CA ASP A 101 7.89 -16.06 -19.75
C ASP A 101 6.91 -16.28 -18.58
N GLY A 102 6.92 -15.40 -17.57
CA GLY A 102 6.01 -15.42 -16.41
C GLY A 102 6.16 -16.62 -15.46
N HIS A 103 6.89 -17.66 -15.86
CA HIS A 103 7.08 -18.89 -15.10
C HIS A 103 8.56 -19.33 -15.02
N THR A 104 9.51 -18.44 -15.31
CA THR A 104 10.91 -18.74 -15.04
C THR A 104 11.23 -18.49 -13.57
N LYS A 105 11.79 -19.49 -12.89
CA LYS A 105 12.26 -19.37 -11.51
C LYS A 105 13.75 -19.02 -11.45
N ASP A 106 14.21 -18.58 -10.28
CA ASP A 106 15.63 -18.44 -9.96
C ASP A 106 16.40 -17.47 -10.90
N ILE A 107 15.74 -16.42 -11.42
CA ILE A 107 16.39 -15.41 -12.27
C ILE A 107 17.14 -14.37 -11.44
N LEU A 108 16.40 -13.53 -10.68
CA LEU A 108 16.95 -12.46 -9.85
C LEU A 108 16.95 -12.86 -8.36
N SER A 109 15.88 -13.51 -7.90
CA SER A 109 15.75 -14.12 -6.58
C SER A 109 15.34 -15.58 -6.70
N VAL A 110 15.52 -16.37 -5.65
CA VAL A 110 15.12 -17.78 -5.60
C VAL A 110 13.60 -17.93 -5.68
N GLY A 111 13.15 -18.95 -6.43
CA GLY A 111 11.74 -19.27 -6.61
C GLY A 111 11.09 -18.53 -7.78
N PHE A 112 9.76 -18.57 -7.81
CA PHE A 112 8.97 -17.91 -8.86
C PHE A 112 8.63 -16.47 -8.46
N PRO A 113 8.64 -15.53 -9.41
CA PRO A 113 8.02 -14.24 -9.21
C PRO A 113 6.49 -14.43 -9.11
N ILE A 114 5.87 -13.73 -8.17
CA ILE A 114 4.41 -13.75 -7.93
C ILE A 114 3.70 -12.55 -8.58
N ALA A 115 4.45 -11.48 -8.83
CA ALA A 115 3.96 -10.26 -9.45
C ALA A 115 5.10 -9.43 -10.05
N LEU A 116 4.75 -8.50 -10.93
CA LEU A 116 5.59 -7.36 -11.29
C LEU A 116 5.04 -6.09 -10.63
N THR A 117 5.93 -5.15 -10.32
CA THR A 117 5.56 -3.82 -9.84
C THR A 117 6.10 -2.72 -10.73
N ASN A 118 5.25 -1.77 -11.11
CA ASN A 118 5.62 -0.54 -11.81
C ASN A 118 6.08 0.51 -10.80
N THR A 119 7.23 1.14 -11.05
CA THR A 119 7.58 2.36 -10.31
C THR A 119 6.95 3.58 -10.96
N SER A 120 6.46 4.52 -10.15
CA SER A 120 5.84 5.79 -10.58
C SER A 120 6.79 6.76 -11.30
N GLY A 121 8.06 6.40 -11.49
CA GLY A 121 9.14 7.31 -11.88
C GLY A 121 9.52 7.34 -13.36
N THR A 122 8.65 6.98 -14.30
CA THR A 122 9.03 6.91 -15.72
C THR A 122 7.98 7.42 -16.69
N SER A 123 8.33 8.46 -17.45
CA SER A 123 7.71 8.78 -18.74
C SER A 123 8.23 7.76 -19.77
N GLY A 124 7.37 6.89 -20.32
CA GLY A 124 7.76 5.86 -21.29
C GLY A 124 7.40 4.42 -20.85
N ASP A 125 8.22 3.42 -21.21
CA ASP A 125 8.07 2.02 -20.76
C ASP A 125 8.38 1.93 -19.24
N PRO A 126 7.40 1.58 -18.38
CA PRO A 126 7.59 1.61 -16.95
C PRO A 126 8.65 0.62 -16.47
N LYS A 127 9.52 1.05 -15.56
CA LYS A 127 10.46 0.14 -14.88
C LYS A 127 9.66 -0.86 -14.04
N ASN A 128 9.86 -2.15 -14.31
CA ASN A 128 9.23 -3.27 -13.63
C ASN A 128 10.18 -3.91 -12.62
N TYR A 129 9.71 -4.17 -11.41
CA TYR A 129 10.45 -4.91 -10.39
C TYR A 129 9.69 -6.20 -10.05
N PRO A 130 10.30 -7.38 -10.21
CA PRO A 130 9.67 -8.63 -9.83
C PRO A 130 9.59 -8.77 -8.32
N VAL A 131 8.43 -9.19 -7.84
CA VAL A 131 8.21 -9.55 -6.44
C VAL A 131 8.24 -11.06 -6.33
N TYR A 132 9.01 -11.58 -5.38
CA TYR A 132 9.15 -13.01 -5.11
C TYR A 132 8.49 -13.38 -3.79
N SER A 133 7.97 -14.60 -3.70
CA SER A 133 7.29 -15.11 -2.50
C SER A 133 8.18 -15.17 -1.26
N LEU A 134 9.51 -15.30 -1.42
CA LEU A 134 10.45 -15.28 -0.29
C LEU A 134 10.57 -13.88 0.34
N ASP A 135 10.36 -12.84 -0.47
CA ASP A 135 10.60 -11.45 -0.10
C ASP A 135 9.33 -10.75 0.42
N ILE A 136 8.16 -11.41 0.37
CA ILE A 136 6.88 -10.81 0.82
C ILE A 136 6.80 -10.59 2.33
N ASN A 137 7.62 -11.27 3.13
CA ASN A 137 7.54 -11.17 4.58
C ASN A 137 7.83 -9.75 5.07
N GLU A 138 8.80 -9.07 4.47
CA GLU A 138 9.17 -7.71 4.86
C GLU A 138 8.06 -6.69 4.59
N PRO A 139 7.52 -6.54 3.35
CA PRO A 139 6.41 -5.62 3.09
C PRO A 139 5.15 -5.99 3.90
N TYR A 140 4.88 -7.28 4.12
CA TYR A 140 3.79 -7.69 5.03
C TYR A 140 4.04 -7.24 6.46
N ASN A 141 5.26 -7.44 6.99
CA ASN A 141 5.61 -7.04 8.36
C ASN A 141 5.58 -5.53 8.52
N ILE A 142 6.00 -4.75 7.51
CA ILE A 142 5.88 -3.28 7.53
C ILE A 142 4.41 -2.88 7.63
N ALA A 143 3.53 -3.47 6.81
CA ALA A 143 2.10 -3.19 6.85
C ALA A 143 1.48 -3.59 8.19
N TYR A 144 1.81 -4.79 8.69
CA TYR A 144 1.37 -5.29 9.99
C TYR A 144 1.86 -4.40 11.14
N MET A 145 3.11 -3.95 11.09
CA MET A 145 3.66 -3.05 12.08
C MET A 145 2.96 -1.69 12.02
N MET A 146 2.68 -1.15 10.84
CA MET A 146 1.84 0.05 10.73
C MET A 146 0.49 -0.20 11.41
N THR A 147 -0.16 -1.36 11.20
CA THR A 147 -1.44 -1.70 11.87
C THR A 147 -1.40 -1.90 13.38
N LYS A 148 -0.25 -2.30 13.93
CA LYS A 148 -0.11 -2.55 15.37
C LYS A 148 0.61 -1.43 16.14
N THR A 149 1.42 -0.62 15.46
CA THR A 149 2.30 0.38 16.11
C THR A 149 1.83 1.82 15.94
N VAL A 150 0.84 2.09 15.09
CA VAL A 150 0.05 3.33 15.24
C VAL A 150 -0.38 3.37 16.71
N PRO A 151 0.04 4.39 17.47
CA PRO A 151 0.12 4.23 18.91
C PRO A 151 -1.25 3.86 19.47
N SER A 152 -1.31 2.74 20.18
CA SER A 152 -2.53 2.18 20.79
C SER A 152 -3.15 3.09 21.86
N ASN A 153 -2.66 4.31 21.98
CA ASN A 153 -3.06 5.38 22.87
C ASN A 153 -3.42 6.67 22.11
N LEU A 154 -3.09 6.80 20.81
CA LEU A 154 -3.48 7.94 19.97
C LEU A 154 -4.66 7.63 19.04
N PHE A 155 -4.85 6.36 18.66
CA PHE A 155 -5.87 5.96 17.69
C PHE A 155 -6.64 4.69 18.08
N ASN A 156 -6.37 4.14 19.28
CA ASN A 156 -7.06 2.94 19.74
C ASN A 156 -8.50 3.27 20.13
N GLY A 157 -9.45 2.60 19.49
CA GLY A 157 -10.87 2.92 19.59
C GLY A 157 -11.33 4.03 18.63
N CYS A 158 -10.39 4.69 17.93
CA CYS A 158 -10.77 5.72 16.98
C CYS A 158 -11.39 5.13 15.72
N LYS A 159 -12.45 5.78 15.24
CA LYS A 159 -13.09 5.43 13.98
C LYS A 159 -12.29 6.03 12.83
N CYS A 160 -11.56 5.17 12.13
CA CYS A 160 -10.62 5.53 11.09
C CYS A 160 -11.03 4.94 9.74
N VAL A 161 -10.85 5.72 8.68
CA VAL A 161 -10.91 5.23 7.30
C VAL A 161 -9.60 5.57 6.60
N SER A 162 -8.98 4.57 5.99
CA SER A 162 -7.76 4.68 5.21
C SER A 162 -8.03 4.40 3.75
N LEU A 163 -7.74 5.37 2.89
CA LEU A 163 -7.96 5.32 1.44
C LEU A 163 -6.91 4.47 0.69
N ASN A 164 -6.26 3.55 1.37
CA ASN A 164 -5.30 2.64 0.77
C ASN A 164 -6.06 1.52 0.04
N SER A 165 -6.21 1.64 -1.27
CA SER A 165 -6.79 0.56 -2.08
C SER A 165 -5.84 -0.63 -2.17
N LEU A 166 -6.44 -1.80 -2.15
CA LEU A 166 -5.77 -3.08 -2.36
C LEU A 166 -5.94 -3.60 -3.80
N SER A 167 -6.63 -2.86 -4.67
CA SER A 167 -7.10 -3.32 -5.98
C SER A 167 -6.40 -2.63 -7.17
N TYR A 168 -5.11 -2.29 -7.06
CA TYR A 168 -4.35 -1.69 -8.19
C TYR A 168 -3.72 -2.73 -9.12
N GLU A 169 -4.52 -3.65 -9.65
CA GLU A 169 -4.09 -4.43 -10.81
C GLU A 169 -4.11 -3.50 -12.03
N THR A 170 -2.94 -3.06 -12.47
CA THR A 170 -2.82 -2.08 -13.55
C THR A 170 -2.80 -2.77 -14.91
N TYR A 171 -2.14 -3.93 -15.00
CA TYR A 171 -2.03 -4.70 -16.25
C TYR A 171 -1.88 -6.20 -15.99
N THR A 172 -2.52 -7.01 -16.84
CA THR A 172 -2.20 -8.43 -16.97
C THR A 172 -1.17 -8.57 -18.08
N THR A 173 0.05 -9.04 -17.78
CA THR A 173 0.97 -9.46 -18.86
C THR A 173 0.38 -10.72 -19.48
N LYS A 174 0.07 -10.71 -20.80
CA LYS A 174 -0.41 -11.84 -21.65
C LYS A 174 -0.77 -13.17 -20.92
N ASP A 175 -1.65 -13.10 -19.93
CA ASP A 175 -2.09 -14.20 -19.05
C ASP A 175 -1.08 -14.86 -18.09
N LYS A 176 0.15 -14.36 -17.91
CA LYS A 176 1.21 -15.07 -17.14
C LYS A 176 1.59 -14.50 -15.78
N LEU A 177 1.78 -13.17 -15.67
CA LEU A 177 2.16 -12.51 -14.40
C LEU A 177 1.42 -11.18 -14.23
N LYS A 178 0.81 -10.96 -13.07
CA LYS A 178 0.08 -9.73 -12.78
C LYS A 178 1.04 -8.58 -12.50
N THR A 179 0.73 -7.41 -13.04
CA THR A 179 1.49 -6.18 -12.79
C THR A 179 0.66 -5.21 -11.95
N TYR A 180 1.30 -4.66 -10.92
CA TYR A 180 0.71 -3.71 -9.99
C TYR A 180 1.57 -2.45 -9.91
N ASP A 181 1.07 -1.37 -9.35
CA ASP A 181 1.94 -0.28 -8.94
C ASP A 181 2.73 -0.66 -7.67
N VAL A 182 3.93 -0.11 -7.51
CA VAL A 182 4.79 -0.39 -6.33
C VAL A 182 4.11 -0.05 -5.00
N SER A 183 3.17 0.90 -5.01
CA SER A 183 2.32 1.24 -3.86
C SER A 183 1.50 0.06 -3.35
N ALA A 184 1.25 -0.96 -4.19
CA ALA A 184 0.48 -2.15 -3.84
C ALA A 184 1.34 -3.29 -3.26
N ILE A 185 2.65 -3.13 -3.04
CA ILE A 185 3.52 -4.25 -2.60
C ILE A 185 3.09 -4.86 -1.26
N THR A 186 2.65 -4.02 -0.31
CA THR A 186 2.13 -4.45 1.00
C THR A 186 0.84 -5.26 0.85
N THR A 187 0.00 -4.86 -0.10
CA THR A 187 -1.23 -5.56 -0.46
C THR A 187 -0.96 -6.91 -1.08
N ILE A 188 -0.05 -6.97 -2.06
CA ILE A 188 0.36 -8.23 -2.71
C ILE A 188 0.82 -9.19 -1.62
N ALA A 189 1.70 -8.74 -0.73
CA ALA A 189 2.19 -9.54 0.37
C ALA A 189 1.08 -10.05 1.31
N ALA A 190 0.08 -9.22 1.64
CA ALA A 190 -1.05 -9.64 2.46
C ALA A 190 -1.98 -10.64 1.76
N ARG A 191 -2.18 -10.51 0.44
CA ARG A 191 -2.94 -11.47 -0.38
C ARG A 191 -2.25 -12.82 -0.44
N GLU A 192 -0.94 -12.84 -0.70
CA GLU A 192 -0.15 -14.07 -0.69
C GLU A 192 -0.16 -14.77 0.66
N LYS A 193 -0.18 -13.99 1.76
CA LYS A 193 -0.32 -14.51 3.13
C LYS A 193 -1.75 -14.90 3.50
N GLN A 194 -2.73 -14.68 2.61
CA GLN A 194 -4.16 -14.87 2.87
C GLN A 194 -4.64 -14.17 4.15
N ASN A 195 -4.05 -12.99 4.44
CA ASN A 195 -4.31 -12.26 5.67
C ASN A 195 -4.50 -10.75 5.41
N VAL A 196 -5.30 -10.46 4.38
CA VAL A 196 -5.66 -9.10 3.98
C VAL A 196 -6.44 -8.37 5.08
N GLU A 197 -7.26 -9.09 5.83
CA GLU A 197 -8.06 -8.50 6.91
C GLU A 197 -7.20 -7.88 8.01
N THR A 198 -6.05 -8.48 8.34
CA THR A 198 -5.15 -7.92 9.35
C THR A 198 -4.57 -6.56 8.96
N ILE A 199 -4.34 -6.33 7.67
CA ILE A 199 -3.85 -5.03 7.18
C ILE A 199 -4.98 -4.02 7.00
N LEU A 200 -6.22 -4.49 6.74
CA LEU A 200 -7.41 -3.64 6.64
C LEU A 200 -8.06 -3.33 7.99
N LYS A 201 -7.54 -3.88 9.09
CA LYS A 201 -8.11 -3.71 10.43
C LYS A 201 -8.30 -2.25 10.86
N PHE A 202 -7.54 -1.31 10.28
CA PHE A 202 -7.77 0.12 10.50
C PHE A 202 -9.12 0.64 10.01
N ASN A 203 -9.67 0.03 8.96
CA ASN A 203 -10.91 0.43 8.30
C ASN A 203 -12.11 -0.40 8.78
N GLN A 204 -11.83 -1.49 9.51
CA GLN A 204 -12.84 -2.42 10.00
C GLN A 204 -13.81 -1.68 10.94
N ASP A 205 -15.07 -2.11 10.92
CA ASP A 205 -16.23 -1.54 11.63
C ASP A 205 -16.88 -0.29 11.01
N ILE A 206 -16.29 0.32 9.97
CA ILE A 206 -16.94 1.43 9.23
C ILE A 206 -17.22 1.01 7.79
N VAL A 207 -16.20 0.58 7.05
CA VAL A 207 -16.32 0.27 5.62
C VAL A 207 -16.10 -1.23 5.39
N PRO A 208 -16.97 -1.94 4.66
CA PRO A 208 -16.77 -3.33 4.28
C PRO A 208 -15.41 -3.54 3.62
N SER A 209 -14.61 -4.48 4.13
CA SER A 209 -13.25 -4.75 3.63
C SER A 209 -13.23 -5.12 2.14
N ILE A 210 -14.28 -5.80 1.67
CA ILE A 210 -14.44 -6.23 0.27
C ILE A 210 -14.37 -5.08 -0.74
N ILE A 211 -14.76 -3.86 -0.35
CA ILE A 211 -14.68 -2.67 -1.20
C ILE A 211 -13.22 -2.40 -1.61
N PHE A 212 -12.27 -2.59 -0.69
CA PHE A 212 -10.87 -2.23 -0.92
C PHE A 212 -10.13 -3.19 -1.86
N TYR A 213 -10.58 -4.44 -1.99
CA TYR A 213 -9.86 -5.45 -2.77
C TYR A 213 -10.63 -5.96 -4.01
N GLU A 214 -11.96 -5.85 -4.06
CA GLU A 214 -12.77 -6.27 -5.21
C GLU A 214 -13.16 -5.12 -6.15
N ILE A 215 -13.33 -3.89 -5.64
CA ILE A 215 -13.69 -2.74 -6.48
C ILE A 215 -12.40 -2.14 -7.05
N LYS A 216 -12.16 -2.38 -8.34
CA LYS A 216 -10.89 -2.01 -9.00
C LYS A 216 -10.84 -0.56 -9.49
N GLN A 217 -11.99 0.01 -9.84
CA GLN A 217 -12.07 1.40 -10.30
C GLN A 217 -12.05 2.35 -9.11
N GLN A 218 -11.12 3.31 -9.11
CA GLN A 218 -10.90 4.19 -7.96
C GLN A 218 -12.13 5.03 -7.60
N ASN A 219 -12.80 5.60 -8.60
CA ASN A 219 -13.99 6.44 -8.37
C ASN A 219 -15.18 5.63 -7.86
N ASP A 220 -15.38 4.43 -8.41
CA ASP A 220 -16.40 3.51 -7.91
C ASP A 220 -16.08 3.14 -6.45
N MET A 221 -14.82 2.79 -6.14
CA MET A 221 -14.40 2.49 -4.77
C MET A 221 -14.60 3.68 -3.83
N PHE A 222 -14.27 4.90 -4.25
CA PHE A 222 -14.51 6.12 -3.47
C PHE A 222 -15.99 6.33 -3.18
N LEU A 223 -16.85 6.11 -4.16
CA LEU A 223 -18.31 6.18 -3.98
C LEU A 223 -18.78 5.23 -2.87
N PHE A 224 -18.34 3.98 -2.90
CA PHE A 224 -18.67 3.01 -1.84
C PHE A 224 -18.07 3.43 -0.48
N ILE A 225 -16.80 3.82 -0.41
CA ILE A 225 -16.18 4.27 0.84
C ILE A 225 -16.96 5.45 1.43
N LEU A 226 -17.34 6.44 0.62
CA LEU A 226 -18.06 7.64 1.07
C LEU A 226 -19.42 7.34 1.67
N ILE A 227 -20.18 6.41 1.10
CA ILE A 227 -21.51 6.05 1.59
C ILE A 227 -21.45 5.54 3.05
N TRP A 228 -20.51 4.63 3.36
CA TRP A 228 -20.32 4.13 4.73
C TRP A 228 -19.65 5.15 5.64
N THR A 229 -18.64 5.86 5.12
CA THR A 229 -17.86 6.83 5.89
C THR A 229 -18.73 7.99 6.36
N LEU A 230 -19.57 8.55 5.49
CA LEU A 230 -20.46 9.67 5.85
C LEU A 230 -21.63 9.23 6.73
N GLN A 231 -22.00 7.95 6.70
CA GLN A 231 -22.99 7.41 7.63
C GLN A 231 -22.46 7.34 9.08
N CYS A 232 -21.14 7.23 9.26
CA CYS A 232 -20.47 7.33 10.53
C CYS A 232 -20.43 8.79 11.02
N LYS A 233 -21.11 9.09 12.13
CA LYS A 233 -21.15 10.46 12.70
C LYS A 233 -19.85 10.85 13.41
N ASP A 234 -19.18 9.87 13.98
CA ASP A 234 -18.03 10.01 14.87
C ASP A 234 -16.75 9.47 14.20
N LEU A 235 -16.62 9.69 12.88
CA LEU A 235 -15.38 9.46 12.17
C LEU A 235 -14.33 10.47 12.69
N GLU A 236 -13.22 9.95 13.22
CA GLU A 236 -12.17 10.78 13.81
C GLU A 236 -10.96 10.93 12.89
N VAL A 237 -10.73 9.95 12.02
CA VAL A 237 -9.53 9.91 11.18
C VAL A 237 -9.86 9.49 9.76
N LEU A 238 -9.40 10.31 8.81
CA LEU A 238 -9.29 9.95 7.41
C LEU A 238 -7.81 9.96 7.04
N SER A 239 -7.30 8.85 6.51
CA SER A 239 -5.88 8.68 6.18
C SER A 239 -5.68 8.24 4.74
N SER A 240 -4.53 8.59 4.17
CA SER A 240 -4.10 8.11 2.85
C SER A 240 -2.58 8.12 2.78
N THR A 241 -2.00 7.21 1.99
CA THR A 241 -0.56 7.22 1.69
C THR A 241 -0.14 8.49 0.94
N PHE A 242 -1.00 8.97 0.02
CA PHE A 242 -0.73 10.16 -0.78
C PHE A 242 -1.81 11.21 -0.55
N VAL A 243 -1.41 12.43 -0.21
CA VAL A 243 -2.34 13.56 -0.01
C VAL A 243 -3.21 13.81 -1.23
N MET A 244 -2.71 13.55 -2.45
CA MET A 244 -3.48 13.70 -3.68
C MET A 244 -4.68 12.76 -3.75
N ALA A 245 -4.58 11.55 -3.21
CA ALA A 245 -5.72 10.63 -3.15
C ALA A 245 -6.78 11.15 -2.17
N LEU A 246 -6.37 11.79 -1.07
CA LEU A 246 -7.28 12.45 -0.14
C LEU A 246 -7.98 13.66 -0.78
N ILE A 247 -7.24 14.51 -1.50
CA ILE A 247 -7.81 15.65 -2.23
C ILE A 247 -8.82 15.15 -3.26
N HIS A 248 -8.45 14.16 -4.08
CA HIS A 248 -9.35 13.58 -5.08
C HIS A 248 -10.59 12.97 -4.43
N PHE A 249 -10.45 12.27 -3.30
CA PHE A 249 -11.57 11.72 -2.55
C PHE A 249 -12.56 12.80 -2.07
N LEU A 250 -12.04 13.93 -1.56
CA LEU A 250 -12.87 15.04 -1.11
C LEU A 250 -13.53 15.79 -2.26
N THR A 251 -12.81 16.06 -3.36
CA THR A 251 -13.39 16.66 -4.56
C THR A 251 -14.47 15.76 -5.17
N PHE A 252 -14.23 14.45 -5.22
CA PHE A 252 -15.21 13.48 -5.69
C PHE A 252 -16.44 13.42 -4.79
N MET A 253 -16.27 13.57 -3.47
CA MET A 253 -17.39 13.70 -2.53
C MET A 253 -18.25 14.93 -2.84
N GLU A 254 -17.63 16.07 -3.12
CA GLU A 254 -18.35 17.30 -3.50
C GLU A 254 -19.16 17.09 -4.80
N GLU A 255 -18.53 16.50 -5.82
CA GLU A 255 -19.17 16.23 -7.12
C GLU A 255 -20.35 15.24 -7.02
N LYS A 256 -20.26 14.25 -6.13
CA LYS A 256 -21.24 13.16 -5.99
C LYS A 256 -22.12 13.31 -4.76
N PHE A 257 -22.08 14.45 -4.09
CA PHE A 257 -22.64 14.63 -2.74
C PHE A 257 -24.13 14.24 -2.66
N ASP A 258 -24.96 14.77 -3.56
CA ASP A 258 -26.41 14.48 -3.56
C ASP A 258 -26.71 13.01 -3.84
N PHE A 259 -25.94 12.40 -4.75
CA PHE A 259 -26.05 10.99 -5.09
C PHE A 259 -25.70 10.12 -3.88
N ILE A 260 -24.62 10.44 -3.17
CA ILE A 260 -24.21 9.75 -1.94
C ILE A 260 -25.29 9.88 -0.85
N CYS A 261 -25.82 11.09 -0.63
CA CYS A 261 -26.87 11.33 0.35
C CYS A 261 -28.14 10.52 0.05
N LYS A 262 -28.53 10.38 -1.21
CA LYS A 262 -29.67 9.54 -1.62
C LYS A 262 -29.46 8.06 -1.24
N HIS A 263 -28.26 7.54 -1.41
CA HIS A 263 -27.94 6.15 -1.06
C HIS A 263 -27.90 5.92 0.47
N ILE A 264 -27.39 6.90 1.24
CA ILE A 264 -27.46 6.89 2.71
C ILE A 264 -28.91 6.93 3.18
N GLU A 265 -29.72 7.81 2.59
CA GLU A 265 -31.14 7.99 2.91
C GLU A 265 -31.94 6.71 2.70
N LEU A 266 -31.76 6.06 1.55
CA LEU A 266 -32.51 4.86 1.16
C LEU A 266 -31.90 3.55 1.69
N GLY A 267 -30.66 3.58 2.19
CA GLY A 267 -29.95 2.36 2.61
C GLY A 267 -29.68 1.43 1.44
N THR A 268 -29.31 1.99 0.29
CA THR A 268 -29.06 1.24 -0.94
C THR A 268 -27.62 1.40 -1.40
N ILE A 269 -27.10 0.39 -2.08
CA ILE A 269 -25.83 0.50 -2.80
C ILE A 269 -26.06 1.04 -4.22
N PRO A 270 -25.06 1.70 -4.82
CA PRO A 270 -25.10 2.09 -6.24
C PRO A 270 -25.41 0.89 -7.15
N VAL A 271 -26.15 1.15 -8.22
CA VAL A 271 -26.52 0.15 -9.25
C VAL A 271 -25.49 0.13 -10.38
N ASP A 272 -25.39 -0.96 -11.13
CA ASP A 272 -24.34 -1.15 -12.15
C ASP A 272 -24.34 -0.06 -13.21
N GLU A 273 -25.49 0.51 -13.57
CA GLU A 273 -25.58 1.58 -14.57
C GLU A 273 -24.89 2.89 -14.13
N SER A 274 -24.66 3.04 -12.82
CA SER A 274 -23.96 4.19 -12.23
C SER A 274 -22.48 3.94 -11.96
N LEU A 275 -22.00 2.71 -12.20
CA LEU A 275 -20.63 2.29 -11.97
C LEU A 275 -19.85 2.24 -13.27
N SER A 276 -18.55 2.48 -13.17
CA SER A 276 -17.64 2.34 -14.31
C SER A 276 -17.47 0.86 -14.68
N VAL A 277 -17.53 -0.03 -13.68
CA VAL A 277 -17.53 -1.48 -13.87
C VAL A 277 -18.64 -2.11 -13.01
N PRO A 278 -19.53 -2.94 -13.60
CA PRO A 278 -20.55 -3.65 -12.84
C PRO A 278 -19.96 -4.51 -11.72
N LEU A 279 -20.65 -4.58 -10.58
CA LEU A 279 -20.24 -5.45 -9.49
C LEU A 279 -20.43 -6.92 -9.88
N SER A 280 -19.51 -7.78 -9.46
CA SER A 280 -19.74 -9.21 -9.51
C SER A 280 -20.91 -9.60 -8.60
N VAL A 281 -21.57 -10.72 -8.93
CA VAL A 281 -22.68 -11.25 -8.13
C VAL A 281 -22.25 -11.47 -6.68
N ASP A 282 -21.06 -12.04 -6.47
CA ASP A 282 -20.54 -12.34 -5.14
C ASP A 282 -20.29 -11.07 -4.31
N VAL A 283 -19.73 -10.02 -4.92
CA VAL A 283 -19.50 -8.74 -4.24
C VAL A 283 -20.83 -8.08 -3.85
N ARG A 284 -21.80 -8.10 -4.76
CA ARG A 284 -23.14 -7.56 -4.50
C ARG A 284 -23.82 -8.28 -3.33
N LEU A 285 -23.82 -9.62 -3.35
CA LEU A 285 -24.40 -10.42 -2.28
C LEU A 285 -23.70 -10.18 -0.94
N ALA A 286 -22.36 -10.06 -0.95
CA ALA A 286 -21.59 -9.74 0.25
C ALA A 286 -21.98 -8.37 0.83
N LEU A 287 -22.06 -7.32 0.01
CA LEU A 287 -22.44 -5.97 0.45
C LEU A 287 -23.90 -5.87 0.91
N GLN A 288 -24.77 -6.75 0.42
CA GLN A 288 -26.17 -6.84 0.85
C GLN A 288 -26.40 -7.78 2.03
N SER A 289 -25.38 -8.53 2.45
CA SER A 289 -25.47 -9.46 3.57
C SER A 289 -25.71 -8.73 4.89
N ALA A 290 -26.26 -9.43 5.89
CA ALA A 290 -26.55 -8.85 7.20
C ALA A 290 -25.31 -8.22 7.89
N GLN A 291 -24.11 -8.66 7.53
CA GLN A 291 -22.85 -8.14 8.07
C GLN A 291 -22.52 -6.72 7.57
N TYR A 292 -22.86 -6.41 6.32
CA TYR A 292 -22.45 -5.17 5.64
C TYR A 292 -23.63 -4.31 5.16
N ARG A 293 -24.85 -4.78 5.36
CA ARG A 293 -26.07 -4.10 4.92
C ARG A 293 -26.09 -2.66 5.40
N LEU A 294 -26.16 -1.74 4.45
CA LEU A 294 -26.33 -0.33 4.70
C LEU A 294 -27.74 -0.05 5.24
N PRO A 295 -27.91 0.42 6.48
CA PRO A 295 -29.23 0.78 6.98
C PRO A 295 -29.71 2.09 6.34
N PRO A 296 -31.00 2.23 5.98
CA PRO A 296 -31.57 3.51 5.59
C PRO A 296 -31.43 4.54 6.71
N ASN A 297 -30.92 5.73 6.39
CA ASN A 297 -30.68 6.78 7.38
C ASN A 297 -31.03 8.18 6.83
N PRO A 298 -32.33 8.48 6.67
CA PRO A 298 -32.80 9.77 6.15
C PRO A 298 -32.34 10.96 6.99
N ASN A 299 -32.35 10.82 8.32
CA ASN A 299 -31.91 11.87 9.25
C ASN A 299 -30.45 12.25 9.04
N ARG A 300 -29.57 11.27 8.77
CA ARG A 300 -28.16 11.56 8.49
C ARG A 300 -27.99 12.23 7.13
N ALA A 301 -28.73 11.81 6.11
CA ALA A 301 -28.68 12.46 4.80
C ALA A 301 -29.14 13.93 4.87
N GLU A 302 -30.22 14.22 5.61
CA GLU A 302 -30.68 15.59 5.85
C GLU A 302 -29.66 16.43 6.64
N GLU A 303 -29.08 15.87 7.71
CA GLU A 303 -28.02 16.51 8.49
C GLU A 303 -26.83 16.90 7.61
N LEU A 304 -26.35 15.99 6.76
CA LEU A 304 -25.24 16.25 5.84
C LEU A 304 -25.58 17.38 4.85
N ARG A 305 -26.77 17.36 4.24
CA ARG A 305 -27.22 18.42 3.32
C ARG A 305 -27.27 19.78 4.01
N LYS A 306 -27.74 19.81 5.27
CA LYS A 306 -27.77 21.03 6.08
C LYS A 306 -26.37 21.58 6.33
N ILE A 307 -25.41 20.74 6.74
CA ILE A 307 -24.01 21.14 6.95
C ILE A 307 -23.43 21.80 5.70
N VAL A 308 -23.64 21.21 4.51
CA VAL A 308 -23.14 21.80 3.26
C VAL A 308 -23.83 23.13 2.95
N SER A 309 -25.16 23.20 3.08
CA SER A 309 -25.91 24.43 2.79
C SER A 309 -25.51 25.61 3.68
N GLU A 310 -25.23 25.36 4.97
CA GLU A 310 -24.81 26.39 5.92
C GLU A 310 -23.40 26.88 5.60
N ASN A 311 -22.49 25.99 5.19
CA ASN A 311 -21.11 26.38 4.86
C ASN A 311 -20.98 27.11 3.51
N VAL A 312 -21.84 26.81 2.53
CA VAL A 312 -21.90 27.56 1.25
C VAL A 312 -22.31 29.02 1.51
N GLN A 313 -23.31 29.25 2.37
CA GLN A 313 -23.74 30.60 2.75
C GLN A 313 -22.65 31.40 3.47
N VAL A 314 -21.78 30.75 4.25
CA VAL A 314 -20.64 31.40 4.91
C VAL A 314 -19.56 31.79 3.89
N LEU A 315 -19.30 30.98 2.88
CA LEU A 315 -18.32 31.31 1.84
C LEU A 315 -18.81 32.43 0.92
N ASP A 316 -20.10 32.45 0.58
CA ASP A 316 -20.71 33.50 -0.24
C ASP A 316 -20.82 34.84 0.50
N SER A 317 -20.86 34.84 1.84
CA SER A 317 -20.86 36.07 2.66
C SER A 317 -19.46 36.62 2.97
N LEU A 318 -18.40 35.90 2.59
CA LEU A 318 -17.01 36.33 2.70
C LEU A 318 -16.43 36.88 1.38
N ASN A 319 -17.17 36.78 0.28
CA ASN A 319 -16.87 37.37 -1.03
C ASN A 319 -17.68 38.65 -1.27
#